data_AF-A0A5K7YSP4-F1
#
_entry.id   AF-A0A5K7YSP4-F1
#
_cell.length_a   1.000
_cell.length_b   1.000
_cell.length_c   1.000
_cell.angle_alpha   90.00
_cell.angle_beta   90.00
_cell.angle_gamma   90.00
#
_symmetry.space_group_name_H-M   'P 1'
#
loop_
_entity.id
_entity.type
_entity.pdbx_description
1 polymer ?
#
loop_
_entity_poly.entity_id
_entity_poly.type
_entity_poly.pdbx_seq_one_letter_code
_entity_poly.pdbx_strand_id
1 'polypeptide(L)'
;MLEQLAGIILLGIVVFYFYWIVSAARKSIKEWAPINELTIISKQFRMFRTGPFILTCNRPVYRIITQDTKNTKKIYWIRCNSFFCFNPSNLEVRTGK
;
A
#
# COMPACT_ATOMS: atom_id res chain seq x y z
N MET A 1 -37.22 -6.55 2.71
CA MET A 1 -36.28 -7.32 1.85
C MET A 1 -35.34 -6.42 1.04
N LEU A 2 -35.81 -5.38 0.34
CA LEU A 2 -34.96 -4.50 -0.48
C LEU A 2 -33.84 -3.80 0.31
N GLU A 3 -34.14 -3.26 1.48
CA GLU A 3 -33.16 -2.61 2.39
C GLU A 3 -32.02 -3.55 2.82
N GLN A 4 -32.33 -4.83 3.10
CA GLN A 4 -31.31 -5.81 3.49
C GLN A 4 -30.40 -6.19 2.32
N LEU A 5 -30.95 -6.34 1.12
CA LEU A 5 -30.17 -6.57 -0.10
C LEU A 5 -29.25 -5.38 -0.40
N ALA A 6 -29.74 -4.14 -0.26
CA ALA A 6 -28.93 -2.94 -0.43
C ALA A 6 -27.75 -2.89 0.56
N GLY A 7 -28.00 -3.23 1.82
CA GLY A 7 -26.94 -3.32 2.84
C GLY A 7 -25.86 -4.36 2.51
N ILE A 8 -26.25 -5.54 2.03
CA ILE A 8 -25.32 -6.61 1.63
C ILE A 8 -24.50 -6.19 0.41
N ILE A 9 -25.14 -5.58 -0.59
CA ILE A 9 -24.46 -5.07 -1.79
C ILE A 9 -23.43 -4.01 -1.41
N LEU A 10 -23.81 -3.04 -0.56
CA LEU A 10 -22.91 -1.99 -0.10
C LEU A 10 -21.70 -2.58 0.64
N LEU A 11 -21.92 -3.53 1.54
CA LEU A 11 -20.85 -4.24 2.25
C LEU A 11 -19.92 -4.94 1.26
N GLY A 12 -20.48 -5.63 0.26
CA GLY A 12 -19.72 -6.31 -0.79
C GLY A 12 -18.83 -5.35 -1.58
N ILE A 13 -19.36 -4.18 -1.98
CA ILE A 13 -18.61 -3.13 -2.68
C ILE A 13 -17.46 -2.62 -1.81
N VAL A 14 -17.70 -2.36 -0.53
CA VAL A 14 -16.67 -1.88 0.40
C VAL A 14 -15.55 -2.91 0.56
N VAL A 15 -15.90 -4.18 0.80
CA VAL A 15 -14.91 -5.27 0.92
C VAL A 15 -14.11 -5.46 -0.37
N PHE A 16 -14.79 -5.45 -1.52
CA PHE A 16 -14.14 -5.56 -2.82
C PHE A 16 -13.18 -4.39 -3.07
N TYR A 17 -13.59 -3.17 -2.75
CA TYR A 17 -12.77 -1.98 -2.85
C TYR A 17 -11.49 -2.09 -2.00
N PHE A 18 -11.61 -2.50 -0.74
CA PHE A 18 -10.45 -2.73 0.12
C PHE A 18 -9.54 -3.84 -0.41
N TYR A 19 -10.12 -4.94 -0.89
CA TYR A 19 -9.37 -6.04 -1.49
C TYR A 19 -8.58 -5.56 -2.72
N TRP A 20 -9.21 -4.80 -3.61
CA TRP A 20 -8.58 -4.23 -4.79
C TRP A 20 -7.38 -3.35 -4.43
N ILE A 21 -7.56 -2.42 -3.48
CA ILE A 21 -6.48 -1.54 -3.03
C ILE A 21 -5.30 -2.32 -2.46
N VAL A 22 -5.57 -3.32 -1.62
CA VAL A 22 -4.53 -4.14 -1.00
C VAL A 22 -3.80 -4.96 -2.07
N SER A 23 -4.53 -5.53 -3.03
CA SER A 23 -3.97 -6.32 -4.12
C SER A 23 -3.10 -5.48 -5.05
N ALA A 24 -3.60 -4.32 -5.50
CA ALA A 24 -2.86 -3.37 -6.32
C ALA A 24 -1.57 -2.93 -5.62
N ALA A 25 -1.65 -2.61 -4.32
CA ALA A 25 -0.48 -2.21 -3.56
C ALA A 25 0.60 -3.31 -3.49
N ARG A 26 0.18 -4.56 -3.28
CA ARG A 26 1.10 -5.70 -3.26
C ARG A 26 1.78 -5.90 -4.61
N LYS A 27 1.05 -5.73 -5.72
CA LYS A 27 1.59 -5.84 -7.07
C LYS A 27 2.67 -4.78 -7.30
N SER A 28 2.37 -3.51 -7.02
CA SER A 28 3.32 -2.42 -7.23
C SER A 28 4.57 -2.53 -6.36
N ILE A 29 4.45 -2.99 -5.10
CA ILE A 29 5.61 -3.26 -4.23
C ILE A 29 6.48 -4.38 -4.80
N LYS A 30 5.86 -5.46 -5.30
CA LYS A 30 6.56 -6.61 -5.86
C LYS A 30 7.30 -6.25 -7.15
N GLU A 31 6.75 -5.36 -7.97
CA GLU A 31 7.39 -4.87 -9.19
C GLU A 31 8.50 -3.84 -8.90
N TRP A 32 8.31 -2.98 -7.90
CA TRP A 32 9.29 -1.93 -7.55
C TRP A 32 10.60 -2.48 -6.98
N ALA A 33 10.54 -3.50 -6.11
CA ALA A 33 11.73 -4.03 -5.45
C ALA A 33 12.83 -4.55 -6.40
N PRO A 34 12.54 -5.45 -7.37
CA PRO A 34 13.55 -5.96 -8.28
C PRO A 34 14.11 -4.88 -9.22
N ILE A 35 13.32 -3.87 -9.60
CA ILE A 35 13.78 -2.72 -10.41
C ILE A 35 14.88 -1.93 -9.68
N ASN A 36 14.86 -1.93 -8.35
CA ASN A 36 15.84 -1.22 -7.52
C ASN A 36 16.94 -2.14 -6.96
N GLU A 37 17.06 -3.37 -7.47
CA GLU A 37 18.01 -4.38 -6.96
C GLU A 37 17.79 -4.71 -5.47
N LEU A 38 16.56 -4.55 -4.98
CA LEU A 38 16.17 -4.76 -3.60
C LEU A 38 15.43 -6.07 -3.42
N THR A 39 15.81 -6.85 -2.41
CA THR A 39 15.06 -8.02 -1.96
C THR A 39 14.18 -7.66 -0.76
N ILE A 40 12.88 -7.94 -0.82
CA ILE A 40 11.96 -7.67 0.31
C ILE A 40 12.12 -8.77 1.35
N ILE A 41 12.65 -8.42 2.54
CA ILE A 41 12.77 -9.36 3.68
C ILE A 41 11.46 -9.42 4.46
N SER A 42 10.83 -8.26 4.68
CA SER A 42 9.64 -8.15 5.50
C SER A 42 8.71 -7.09 4.96
N LYS A 43 7.40 -7.34 5.11
CA LYS A 43 6.34 -6.42 4.74
C LYS A 43 5.34 -6.34 5.89
N GLN A 44 5.15 -5.14 6.42
CA GLN A 44 4.16 -4.86 7.44
C GLN A 44 3.13 -3.89 6.88
N PHE A 45 1.87 -4.33 6.86
CA PHE A 45 0.75 -3.44 6.64
C PHE A 45 0.59 -2.56 7.88
N ARG A 46 0.52 -1.25 7.70
CA ARG A 46 0.23 -0.28 8.76
C ARG A 46 -1.03 0.47 8.39
N MET A 47 -1.82 0.77 9.43
CA MET A 47 -3.02 1.57 9.27
C MET A 47 -2.70 2.93 8.67
N PHE A 48 -3.71 3.51 8.05
CA PHE A 48 -3.72 4.83 7.45
C PHE A 48 -2.97 5.86 8.31
N ARG A 49 -2.22 6.78 7.68
CA ARG A 49 -1.46 7.85 8.37
C ARG A 49 -0.35 7.39 9.32
N THR A 50 0.37 6.31 8.99
CA THR A 50 1.55 5.89 9.76
C THR A 50 2.85 6.34 9.10
N GLY A 51 3.85 6.68 9.92
CA GLY A 51 5.20 6.99 9.47
C GLY A 51 5.29 8.33 8.71
N PRO A 52 6.04 8.41 7.60
CA PRO A 52 6.25 9.67 6.86
C PRO A 52 5.01 10.15 6.10
N PHE A 53 3.86 9.47 6.27
CA PHE A 53 2.58 9.76 5.64
C PHE A 53 1.51 10.26 6.62
N ILE A 54 1.87 10.60 7.87
CA ILE A 54 0.92 10.98 8.92
C ILE A 54 0.05 12.20 8.56
N LEU A 55 0.61 13.16 7.82
CA LEU A 55 -0.08 14.37 7.35
C LEU A 55 -0.79 14.19 6.00
N THR A 56 -0.89 12.96 5.50
CA THR A 56 -1.46 12.68 4.18
C THR A 56 -2.81 11.95 4.26
N CYS A 57 -3.49 11.80 3.12
CA CYS A 57 -4.79 11.13 3.02
C CYS A 57 -4.81 9.73 3.68
N ASN A 58 -6.00 9.28 4.12
CA ASN A 58 -6.22 7.96 4.70
C ASN A 58 -6.01 6.85 3.66
N ARG A 59 -4.75 6.51 3.38
CA ARG A 59 -4.36 5.45 2.44
C ARG A 59 -3.53 4.38 3.13
N PRO A 60 -3.66 3.11 2.71
CA PRO A 60 -2.90 2.05 3.33
C PRO A 60 -1.41 2.28 3.10
N VAL A 61 -0.64 2.12 4.18
CA VAL A 61 0.80 2.32 4.18
C VAL A 61 1.47 0.99 4.44
N TYR A 62 2.47 0.67 3.65
CA TYR A 62 3.31 -0.49 3.86
C TYR A 62 4.68 -0.05 4.36
N ARG A 63 5.10 -0.60 5.50
CA ARG A 63 6.50 -0.56 5.90
C ARG A 63 7.16 -1.83 5.41
N ILE A 64 8.11 -1.70 4.49
CA ILE A 64 8.91 -2.82 4.01
C ILE A 64 10.34 -2.68 4.52
N ILE A 65 10.95 -3.83 4.81
CA ILE A 65 12.38 -3.94 5.05
C ILE A 65 12.96 -4.63 3.84
N THR A 66 13.88 -3.97 3.15
CA THR A 66 14.58 -4.54 2.01
C THR A 66 16.04 -4.78 2.34
N GLN A 67 16.65 -5.67 1.57
CA GLN A 67 18.08 -5.95 1.56
C GLN A 67 18.62 -5.67 0.16
N ASP A 68 19.69 -4.90 0.11
CA ASP A 68 20.47 -4.69 -1.10
C ASP A 68 21.42 -5.87 -1.35
N THR A 69 21.96 -5.98 -2.56
CA THR A 69 23.03 -6.89 -2.99
C THR A 69 24.25 -6.84 -2.06
N LYS A 70 24.54 -5.68 -1.47
CA LYS A 70 25.58 -5.46 -0.45
C LYS A 70 25.18 -5.89 0.97
N ASN A 71 24.12 -6.69 1.11
CA ASN A 71 23.56 -7.16 2.38
C ASN A 71 23.14 -6.04 3.35
N THR A 72 22.94 -4.82 2.84
CA THR A 72 22.53 -3.68 3.66
C THR A 72 21.01 -3.65 3.78
N LYS A 73 20.51 -3.65 5.02
CA LYS A 73 19.08 -3.57 5.30
C LYS A 73 18.63 -2.11 5.33
N LYS A 74 17.55 -1.80 4.61
CA LYS A 74 16.93 -0.46 4.58
C LYS A 74 15.43 -0.57 4.78
N ILE A 75 14.87 0.46 5.41
CA ILE A 75 13.43 0.56 5.64
C ILE A 75 12.83 1.51 4.61
N TYR A 76 11.81 1.05 3.92
CA TYR A 76 11.03 1.87 3.01
C TYR A 76 9.56 1.90 3.43
N TRP A 77 8.97 3.06 3.30
CA TRP A 77 7.55 3.32 3.49
C TRP A 77 6.93 3.51 2.12
N ILE A 78 6.02 2.62 1.76
CA ILE A 78 5.38 2.60 0.46
C ILE A 78 3.89 2.87 0.62
N ARG A 79 3.39 3.78 -0.21
CA ARG A 79 1.98 4.10 -0.34
C ARG A 79 1.57 3.90 -1.79
N CYS A 80 0.48 3.18 -2.01
CA CYS A 80 -0.05 2.93 -3.35
C CYS A 80 -1.34 3.73 -3.56
N ASN A 81 -1.52 4.27 -4.75
CA ASN A 81 -2.70 5.09 -5.05
C ASN A 81 -3.97 4.25 -5.20
N SER A 82 -5.08 4.85 -4.76
CA SER A 82 -6.44 4.53 -5.18
C SER A 82 -6.98 5.77 -5.89
N PHE A 83 -7.84 5.55 -6.89
CA PHE A 83 -8.36 6.46 -7.93
C PHE A 83 -8.76 7.89 -7.49
N PHE A 84 -8.93 8.16 -6.20
CA PHE A 84 -9.61 9.34 -5.66
C PHE A 84 -8.73 10.51 -5.19
N CYS A 85 -7.39 10.46 -5.27
CA CYS A 85 -6.61 11.72 -5.11
C CYS A 85 -5.64 11.94 -6.27
N PHE A 86 -5.79 13.11 -6.89
CA PHE A 86 -5.02 13.74 -7.97
C PHE A 86 -3.50 13.73 -7.74
N ASN A 87 -2.86 12.58 -7.92
CA ASN A 87 -1.43 12.51 -8.24
C ASN A 87 -1.19 11.26 -9.09
N PRO A 88 -0.74 11.36 -10.35
CA PRO A 88 -0.64 10.23 -11.28
C PRO A 88 0.52 9.25 -10.99
N SER A 89 1.41 9.52 -10.02
CA SER A 89 2.47 8.57 -9.64
C SER A 89 1.89 7.37 -8.88
N ASN A 90 1.87 6.20 -9.53
CA ASN A 90 1.24 4.94 -9.05
C ASN A 90 1.78 4.40 -7.71
N LEU A 91 2.97 4.83 -7.28
CA LEU A 91 3.66 4.34 -6.10
C LEU A 91 4.45 5.51 -5.48
N GLU A 92 4.20 5.82 -4.21
CA GLU A 92 5.02 6.77 -3.47
C GLU A 92 5.88 6.02 -2.46
N VAL A 93 7.20 6.22 -2.55
CA VAL A 93 8.18 5.55 -1.70
C VAL A 93 8.95 6.61 -0.92
N ARG A 94 9.07 6.40 0.39
CA ARG A 94 9.88 7.23 1.28
C ARG A 94 10.81 6.36 2.08
N THR A 95 12.06 6.78 2.24
CA THR A 95 13.01 6.10 3.13
C THR A 95 12.66 6.41 4.58
N GLY A 96 12.64 5.39 5.43
CA GLY A 96 12.55 5.55 6.88
C GLY A 96 13.95 5.60 7.49
N LYS A 97 14.13 6.42 8.53
CA LYS A 97 15.22 6.22 9.49
C LYS A 97 14.88 5.06 10.42
#